data_AF-A0A1J5HSC3-F1
#
_entry.id   AF-A0A1J5HSC3-F1
#
_cell.length_a   1.000
_cell.length_b   1.000
_cell.length_c   1.000
_cell.angle_alpha   90.00
_cell.angle_beta   90.00
_cell.angle_gamma   90.00
#
_symmetry.space_group_name_H-M   'P 1'
#
loop_
_entity.id
_entity.type
_entity.pdbx_description
1 polymer ?
#
loop_
_entity_poly.entity_id
_entity_poly.type
_entity_poly.pdbx_seq_one_letter_code
_entity_poly.pdbx_strand_id
1 'polypeptide(L)'
;MADWPTQKYRLQYPVTVGGTSYAFVTIRALNGRALAALDRLLTPIIEANKGRVINEANPPEITVEQALDMLKLTLAEPPEVVDELHMDDIAALDEVAGPFLEAATSQIGKTSSNGGEPKAT
;
A
#
# COMPACT_ATOMS: atom_id res chain seq x y z
N MET A 1 -0.66 -7.92 23.02
CA MET A 1 -0.67 -7.31 21.67
C MET A 1 -2.08 -6.84 21.39
N ALA A 2 -2.28 -5.71 20.70
CA ALA A 2 -3.62 -5.34 20.28
C ALA A 2 -4.03 -6.29 19.14
N ASP A 3 -5.10 -7.05 19.33
CA ASP A 3 -5.64 -7.91 18.27
C ASP A 3 -6.24 -7.01 17.20
N TRP A 4 -5.58 -6.93 16.05
CA TRP A 4 -6.06 -6.17 14.92
C TRP A 4 -7.23 -6.92 14.29
N PRO A 5 -8.29 -6.24 13.82
CA PRO A 5 -9.28 -6.90 12.99
C PRO A 5 -8.55 -7.45 11.77
N THR A 6 -8.78 -8.73 11.46
CA THR A 6 -8.17 -9.37 10.29
C THR A 6 -9.23 -10.05 9.44
N GLN A 7 -8.95 -10.16 8.15
CA GLN A 7 -9.77 -10.89 7.20
C GLN A 7 -8.91 -11.92 6.46
N LYS A 8 -9.46 -13.11 6.23
CA LYS A 8 -8.81 -14.13 5.40
C LYS A 8 -9.12 -13.89 3.94
N TYR A 9 -8.09 -13.90 3.12
CA TYR A 9 -8.16 -13.83 1.67
C TYR A 9 -7.65 -15.14 1.09
N ARG A 10 -8.36 -15.69 0.10
CA ARG A 10 -7.97 -16.93 -0.55
C ARG A 10 -7.01 -16.60 -1.69
N LEU A 11 -5.84 -17.22 -1.70
CA LEU A 11 -4.90 -17.09 -2.81
C LEU A 11 -5.43 -17.84 -4.02
N GLN A 12 -5.35 -17.20 -5.18
CA GLN A 12 -5.57 -17.84 -6.47
C GLN A 12 -4.44 -18.83 -6.77
N TYR A 13 -3.21 -18.52 -6.32
CA TYR A 13 -2.04 -19.38 -6.46
C TYR A 13 -1.50 -19.77 -5.08
N PRO A 14 -1.81 -20.99 -4.59
CA PRO A 14 -1.29 -21.45 -3.31
C PRO A 14 0.25 -21.47 -3.29
N VAL A 15 0.83 -20.93 -2.22
CA VAL A 15 2.28 -20.81 -2.06
C VAL A 15 2.79 -21.90 -1.13
N THR A 16 4.00 -22.43 -1.36
CA THR A 16 4.64 -23.38 -0.44
C THR A 16 5.94 -22.81 0.12
N VAL A 17 5.98 -22.56 1.43
CA VAL A 17 7.17 -22.03 2.14
C VAL A 17 7.63 -23.07 3.15
N GLY A 18 8.89 -23.51 3.04
CA GLY A 18 9.48 -24.45 4.00
C GLY A 18 8.69 -25.77 4.16
N GLY A 19 8.04 -26.24 3.10
CA GLY A 19 7.21 -27.45 3.11
C GLY A 19 5.78 -27.25 3.63
N THR A 20 5.41 -26.03 4.03
CA THR A 20 4.04 -25.68 4.42
C THR A 20 3.34 -24.97 3.28
N SER A 21 2.15 -25.45 2.90
CA SER A 21 1.34 -24.82 1.84
C SER A 21 0.32 -23.84 2.42
N TYR A 22 0.33 -22.61 1.88
CA TYR A 22 -0.56 -21.51 2.21
C TYR A 22 -1.52 -21.29 1.04
N ALA A 23 -2.79 -21.61 1.26
CA ALA A 23 -3.87 -21.32 0.30
C ALA A 23 -4.67 -20.05 0.67
N PHE A 24 -4.35 -19.44 1.82
CA PHE A 24 -4.98 -18.25 2.34
C PHE A 24 -3.91 -17.36 2.96
N VAL A 25 -4.15 -16.05 2.92
CA VAL A 25 -3.40 -15.05 3.68
C VAL A 25 -4.34 -14.26 4.57
N THR A 26 -3.80 -13.80 5.69
CA THR A 26 -4.52 -12.96 6.64
C THR A 26 -4.16 -11.50 6.41
N ILE A 27 -5.15 -10.67 6.10
CA ILE A 27 -5.01 -9.23 5.88
C ILE A 27 -5.43 -8.50 7.16
N ARG A 28 -4.70 -7.46 7.53
CA ARG A 28 -4.94 -6.58 8.67
C ARG A 28 -5.85 -5.42 8.29
N ALA A 29 -6.76 -5.03 9.18
CA ALA A 29 -7.38 -3.72 9.10
C ALA A 29 -6.35 -2.64 9.44
N LEU A 30 -6.21 -1.64 8.56
CA LEU A 30 -5.31 -0.51 8.79
C LEU A 30 -5.85 0.37 9.93
N ASN A 31 -5.01 0.62 10.91
CA ASN A 31 -5.30 1.47 12.07
C ASN A 31 -4.33 2.66 12.10
N GLY A 32 -4.48 3.57 13.06
CA GLY A 32 -3.65 4.78 13.14
C GLY A 32 -2.13 4.54 13.13
N ARG A 33 -1.63 3.43 13.68
CA ARG A 33 -0.18 3.11 13.63
C ARG A 33 0.25 2.62 12.24
N ALA A 34 -0.56 1.79 11.61
CA ALA A 34 -0.29 1.31 10.26
C ALA A 34 -0.39 2.45 9.24
N LEU A 35 -1.35 3.36 9.41
CA LEU A 35 -1.45 4.59 8.62
C LEU A 35 -0.21 5.48 8.78
N ALA A 36 0.31 5.65 10.00
CA ALA A 36 1.55 6.40 10.22
C ALA A 36 2.79 5.72 9.62
N ALA A 37 2.82 4.38 9.57
CA ALA A 37 3.90 3.65 8.89
C ALA A 37 3.79 3.77 7.36
N LEU A 38 2.58 3.69 6.83
CA LEU A 38 2.29 3.89 5.41
C LEU A 38 2.69 5.30 4.97
N ASP A 39 2.35 6.34 5.74
CA ASP A 39 2.72 7.74 5.45
C ASP A 39 4.24 7.93 5.33
N ARG A 40 5.02 7.25 6.18
CA ARG A 40 6.50 7.26 6.09
C ARG A 40 7.03 6.58 4.84
N LEU A 41 6.40 5.50 4.38
CA LEU A 41 6.77 4.81 3.14
C LEU A 41 6.34 5.59 1.90
N LEU A 42 5.20 6.27 1.97
CA LEU A 42 4.65 7.03 0.85
C LEU A 42 5.42 8.31 0.58
N THR A 43 5.92 8.99 1.62
CA THR A 43 6.71 10.23 1.47
C THR A 43 7.82 10.13 0.39
N PRO A 44 8.74 9.15 0.41
CA PRO A 44 9.77 9.03 -0.62
C PRO A 44 9.23 8.64 -1.99
N ILE A 45 8.15 7.83 -2.08
CA ILE A 45 7.49 7.47 -3.34
C ILE A 45 6.91 8.72 -4.01
N ILE A 46 6.25 9.56 -3.22
CA ILE A 46 5.63 10.81 -3.67
C ILE A 46 6.69 11.76 -4.24
N GLU A 47 7.79 11.96 -3.52
CA GLU A 47 8.86 12.84 -3.99
C GLU A 47 9.55 12.29 -5.27
N ALA A 48 9.72 10.97 -5.39
CA ALA A 48 10.25 10.35 -6.60
C ALA A 48 9.32 10.52 -7.82
N ASN A 49 8.01 10.67 -7.59
CA ASN A 49 7.00 10.79 -8.64
C ASN A 49 6.48 12.23 -8.83
N LYS A 50 7.11 13.21 -8.18
CA LYS A 50 6.67 14.61 -8.21
C LYS A 50 6.71 15.19 -9.63
N GLY A 51 5.62 15.86 -10.03
CA GLY A 51 5.49 16.46 -11.35
C GLY A 51 5.08 15.48 -12.47
N ARG A 52 4.87 14.20 -12.14
CA ARG A 52 4.27 13.22 -13.07
C ARG A 52 2.75 13.20 -12.92
N VAL A 53 2.06 12.95 -14.02
CA VAL A 53 0.63 12.64 -13.98
C VAL A 53 0.49 11.17 -13.60
N ILE A 54 0.00 10.92 -12.39
CA ILE A 54 -0.25 9.56 -11.89
C ILE A 54 -1.71 9.18 -12.16
N ASN A 55 -1.93 8.08 -12.87
CA ASN A 55 -3.24 7.47 -13.12
C ASN A 55 -3.08 6.01 -13.56
N GLU A 56 -4.18 5.31 -13.84
CA GLU A 56 -4.15 3.89 -14.27
C GLU A 56 -3.25 3.64 -15.49
N ALA A 57 -3.18 4.59 -16.43
CA ALA A 57 -2.33 4.47 -17.62
C ALA A 57 -0.86 4.83 -17.34
N ASN A 58 -0.57 5.53 -16.24
CA ASN A 58 0.75 5.98 -15.81
C ASN A 58 0.88 5.78 -14.29
N PRO A 59 1.05 4.54 -13.81
CA PRO A 59 1.14 4.26 -12.39
C PRO A 59 2.40 4.90 -11.75
N PRO A 60 2.39 5.10 -10.42
CA PRO A 60 3.57 5.61 -9.73
C PRO A 60 4.73 4.62 -9.87
N GLU A 61 5.93 5.16 -10.08
CA GLU A 61 7.14 4.35 -10.05
C GLU A 61 7.47 4.03 -8.60
N ILE A 62 7.40 2.74 -8.28
CA ILE A 62 7.76 2.19 -6.98
C ILE A 62 8.80 1.09 -7.19
N THR A 63 9.72 0.97 -6.23
CA THR A 63 10.66 -0.14 -6.18
C THR A 63 9.97 -1.42 -5.69
N VAL A 64 10.56 -2.57 -5.99
CA VAL A 64 10.09 -3.86 -5.48
C VAL A 64 10.13 -3.87 -3.95
N GLU A 65 11.17 -3.31 -3.33
CA GLU A 65 11.26 -3.21 -1.88
C GLU A 65 10.11 -2.38 -1.28
N GLN A 66 9.77 -1.24 -1.90
CA GLN A 66 8.65 -0.41 -1.46
C GLN A 66 7.30 -1.14 -1.60
N ALA A 67 7.10 -1.88 -2.69
CA ALA A 67 5.90 -2.70 -2.86
C ALA A 67 5.78 -3.78 -1.78
N LEU A 68 6.89 -4.47 -1.47
CA LEU A 68 6.95 -5.48 -0.41
C LEU A 68 6.72 -4.88 0.99
N ASP A 69 7.28 -3.71 1.28
CA ASP A 69 7.06 -3.04 2.57
C ASP A 69 5.60 -2.61 2.75
N MET A 70 4.94 -2.14 1.70
CA MET A 70 3.50 -1.86 1.74
C MET A 70 2.68 -3.14 1.98
N LEU A 71 3.02 -4.24 1.31
CA LEU A 71 2.38 -5.54 1.54
C LEU A 71 2.62 -6.07 2.96
N LYS A 72 3.81 -5.88 3.53
CA LYS A 72 4.13 -6.26 4.92
C LYS A 72 3.32 -5.46 5.95
N LEU A 73 2.91 -4.24 5.62
CA LEU A 73 2.02 -3.46 6.48
C LEU A 73 0.57 -3.95 6.43
N THR A 74 0.12 -4.45 5.29
CA THR A 74 -1.25 -4.92 5.08
C THR A 74 -1.44 -6.38 5.47
N LEU A 75 -0.41 -7.22 5.34
CA LEU A 75 -0.46 -8.66 5.65
C LEU A 75 -0.06 -8.97 7.10
N ALA A 76 -0.72 -9.95 7.71
CA ALA A 76 -0.37 -10.51 9.01
C ALA A 76 0.50 -11.76 8.94
N GLU A 77 0.82 -12.20 7.72
CA GLU A 77 1.60 -13.41 7.46
C GLU A 77 3.12 -13.18 7.60
N PRO A 78 3.91 -14.25 7.70
CA PRO A 78 5.38 -14.15 7.70
C PRO A 78 5.92 -13.49 6.43
N PRO A 79 7.05 -12.75 6.50
CA PRO A 79 7.65 -12.10 5.33
C PRO A 79 7.91 -13.03 4.15
N GLU A 80 8.27 -14.29 4.42
CA GLU A 80 8.54 -15.31 3.41
C GLU A 80 7.30 -15.65 2.57
N VAL A 81 6.11 -15.56 3.16
CA VAL A 81 4.85 -15.73 2.41
C VAL A 81 4.61 -14.53 1.51
N VAL A 82 4.91 -13.33 1.99
CA VAL A 82 4.73 -12.07 1.22
C VAL A 82 5.62 -12.04 -0.01
N ASP A 83 6.89 -12.44 0.14
CA ASP A 83 7.88 -12.41 -0.94
C ASP A 83 7.59 -13.45 -2.04
N GLU A 84 6.77 -14.47 -1.77
CA GLU A 84 6.40 -15.56 -2.69
C GLU A 84 5.01 -15.38 -3.33
N LEU A 85 4.30 -14.28 -3.04
CA LEU A 85 2.98 -14.01 -3.63
C LEU A 85 3.07 -13.78 -5.14
N HIS A 86 2.10 -14.32 -5.87
CA HIS A 86 2.01 -14.13 -7.31
C HIS A 86 1.42 -12.75 -7.65
N MET A 87 1.77 -12.22 -8.83
CA MET A 87 1.33 -10.87 -9.27
C MET A 87 -0.20 -10.71 -9.30
N ASP A 88 -0.92 -11.76 -9.68
CA ASP A 88 -2.39 -11.76 -9.70
C ASP A 88 -2.98 -11.67 -8.28
N ASP A 89 -2.36 -12.35 -7.30
CA ASP A 89 -2.76 -12.25 -5.90
C ASP A 89 -2.48 -10.84 -5.36
N ILE A 90 -1.35 -10.25 -5.76
CA ILE A 90 -0.97 -8.88 -5.40
C ILE A 90 -1.95 -7.86 -5.98
N ALA A 91 -2.35 -8.00 -7.24
CA ALA A 91 -3.34 -7.12 -7.87
C ALA A 91 -4.69 -7.19 -7.16
N ALA A 92 -5.13 -8.38 -6.74
CA ALA A 92 -6.38 -8.51 -6.00
C ALA A 92 -6.28 -8.00 -4.56
N LEU A 93 -5.09 -8.06 -3.95
CA LEU A 93 -4.81 -7.41 -2.67
C LEU A 93 -4.75 -5.87 -2.80
N ASP A 94 -4.39 -5.34 -3.97
CA ASP A 94 -4.44 -3.91 -4.27
C ASP A 94 -5.88 -3.37 -4.26
N GLU A 95 -6.90 -4.15 -4.60
CA GLU A 95 -8.30 -3.68 -4.42
C GLU A 95 -8.64 -3.43 -2.94
N VAL A 96 -7.95 -4.14 -2.02
CA VAL A 96 -8.12 -3.96 -0.58
C VAL A 96 -7.20 -2.86 -0.06
N ALA A 97 -5.95 -2.80 -0.53
CA ALA A 97 -4.93 -1.86 -0.07
C ALA A 97 -5.00 -0.47 -0.75
N GLY A 98 -5.42 -0.45 -2.01
CA GLY A 98 -5.48 0.69 -2.92
C GLY A 98 -6.28 1.87 -2.40
N PRO A 99 -7.50 1.69 -1.85
CA PRO A 99 -8.25 2.80 -1.23
C PRO A 99 -7.48 3.51 -0.11
N PHE A 100 -6.55 2.82 0.57
CA PHE A 100 -5.72 3.41 1.62
C PHE A 100 -4.52 4.17 1.05
N LEU A 101 -3.95 3.70 -0.07
CA LEU A 101 -2.92 4.41 -0.83
C LEU A 101 -3.49 5.67 -1.48
N GLU A 102 -4.70 5.58 -2.04
CA GLU A 102 -5.42 6.72 -2.61
C GLU A 102 -5.77 7.78 -1.56
N ALA A 103 -6.20 7.37 -0.37
CA ALA A 103 -6.51 8.31 0.71
C ALA A 103 -5.27 9.07 1.20
N ALA A 104 -4.09 8.46 1.16
CA ALA A 104 -2.83 9.11 1.49
C ALA A 104 -2.31 9.99 0.34
N THR A 105 -2.43 9.55 -0.92
CA THR A 105 -2.00 10.34 -2.08
C THR A 105 -2.94 11.51 -2.41
N SER A 106 -4.24 11.36 -2.14
CA SER A 106 -5.25 12.43 -2.30
C SER A 106 -5.01 13.62 -1.37
N GLN A 107 -4.28 13.45 -0.26
CA GLN A 107 -3.91 14.55 0.63
C GLN A 107 -2.85 15.45 -0.01
N ILE A 108 -1.98 14.91 -0.86
CA ILE A 108 -0.97 15.67 -1.61
C ILE A 108 -1.63 16.65 -2.59
N GLY A 109 -2.77 16.26 -3.17
CA GLY A 109 -3.57 17.12 -4.06
C GLY A 109 -4.30 18.26 -3.34
N LYS A 110 -4.56 18.15 -2.03
CA LYS A 110 -5.25 19.20 -1.25
C LYS A 110 -4.29 20.18 -0.58
N THR A 111 -3.00 19.86 -0.46
CA THR A 111 -2.00 20.79 0.11
C THR A 111 -1.43 21.77 -0.92
N SER A 112 -1.86 21.72 -2.19
CA SER A 112 -1.44 22.68 -3.23
C SER A 112 -2.49 23.73 -3.59
N SER A 113 -3.43 24.05 -2.68
CA SER A 113 -4.33 25.19 -2.84
C SER A 113 -4.62 25.86 -1.51
N ASN A 114 -3.63 26.57 -0.94
CA ASN A 114 -3.95 27.73 -0.11
C ASN A 114 -2.80 28.73 -0.01
N GLY A 115 -3.10 29.97 -0.41
CA GLY A 115 -2.31 31.19 -0.20
C GLY A 115 -1.58 31.65 -1.45
N GLY A 116 -2.01 32.66 -2.20
CA GLY A 116 -3.04 33.66 -1.99
C GLY A 116 -2.65 34.84 -2.90
N GLU A 117 -3.57 35.31 -3.74
CA GLU A 117 -3.38 36.54 -4.49
C GLU A 117 -3.06 37.69 -3.52
N PRO A 118 -2.02 38.51 -3.76
CA PRO A 118 -2.03 39.87 -3.29
C PRO A 118 -2.74 40.71 -4.35
N LYS A 119 -4.03 40.98 -4.14
CA LYS A 119 -4.70 42.09 -4.80
C LYS A 119 -4.57 43.36 -3.95
N ALA A 120 -4.01 44.37 -4.60
CA ALA A 120 -4.12 45.82 -4.38
C ALA A 120 -3.47 46.43 -3.12
N THR A 121 -2.58 47.40 -3.32
CA THR A 121 -2.96 48.82 -3.49
C THR A 121 -1.92 49.52 -4.36
#